data_AF-F9X9X4-F1
#
_entry.id   AF-F9X9X4-F1
#
_cell.length_a   1.000
_cell.length_b   1.000
_cell.length_c   1.000
_cell.angle_alpha   90.00
_cell.angle_beta   90.00
_cell.angle_gamma   90.00
#
_symmetry.space_group_name_H-M   'P 1'
#
loop_
_entity.id
_entity.type
_entity.pdbx_description
1 polymer ?
#
loop_
_entity_poly.entity_id
_entity_poly.type
_entity_poly.pdbx_seq_one_letter_code
_entity_poly.pdbx_strand_id
1 'polypeptide(L)' 'MVKPDIKRNYYADLDLPTNSSVEDVRKAYRKLALQYHPDRNAGNEAECVPRFQAIQAANEVLSDPTTKAKYD' A
#
# COMPACT_ATOMS: atom_id res chain seq x y z
N MET A 1 6.62 11.20 -7.36
CA MET A 1 5.43 10.91 -8.20
C MET A 1 5.46 9.42 -8.50
N VAL A 2 4.75 8.62 -7.71
CA VAL A 2 4.54 7.21 -8.05
C VAL A 2 3.57 7.20 -9.23
N LYS A 3 3.97 6.63 -10.36
CA LYS A 3 3.08 6.45 -11.50
C LYS A 3 2.15 5.26 -11.14
N PRO A 4 0.82 5.41 -11.23
CA PRO A 4 -0.08 4.29 -11.00
C PRO A 4 0.17 3.23 -12.08
N ASP A 5 0.70 2.08 -11.66
CA ASP A 5 0.91 0.90 -12.48
C ASP A 5 -0.40 0.10 -12.50
N ILE A 6 -1.18 0.25 -13.57
CA ILE A 6 -2.48 -0.44 -13.77
C ILE A 6 -2.32 -1.98 -13.79
N LYS A 7 -1.09 -2.47 -14.02
CA LYS A 7 -0.76 -3.91 -13.94
C LYS A 7 -0.49 -4.41 -12.52
N ARG A 8 -0.34 -3.50 -11.54
CA ARG A 8 0.02 -3.84 -10.16
C ARG A 8 -1.23 -3.81 -9.30
N ASN A 9 -1.53 -4.91 -8.63
CA ASN A 9 -2.68 -5.00 -7.74
C ASN A 9 -2.40 -4.29 -6.41
N TYR A 10 -2.61 -2.98 -6.36
CA TYR A 10 -2.44 -2.18 -5.13
C TYR A 10 -3.34 -2.67 -3.99
N TYR A 11 -4.54 -3.17 -4.32
CA TYR A 11 -5.43 -3.80 -3.34
C TYR A 11 -4.77 -5.05 -2.72
N ALA A 12 -4.12 -5.91 -3.52
CA ALA A 12 -3.42 -7.08 -3.03
C ALA A 12 -2.17 -6.72 -2.21
N ASP A 13 -1.45 -5.65 -2.57
CA ASP A 13 -0.33 -5.13 -1.77
C ASP A 13 -0.76 -4.67 -0.37
N LEU A 14 -2.02 -4.22 -0.22
CA LEU A 14 -2.64 -3.86 1.05
C LEU A 14 -3.42 -5.00 1.72
N ASP A 15 -3.39 -6.20 1.15
CA ASP A 15 -4.21 -7.35 1.58
C ASP A 15 -5.72 -7.00 1.67
N LEU A 16 -6.17 -6.21 0.69
CA LEU A 16 -7.54 -5.74 0.57
C LEU A 16 -8.20 -6.27 -0.70
N PRO A 17 -9.52 -6.48 -0.69
CA PRO A 17 -10.28 -6.70 -1.91
C PRO A 17 -10.36 -5.42 -2.76
N THR A 18 -10.56 -5.58 -4.07
CA THR A 18 -10.80 -4.47 -5.02
C THR A 18 -12.02 -3.61 -4.69
N ASN A 19 -12.94 -4.13 -3.87
CA ASN A 19 -14.13 -3.41 -3.40
C ASN A 19 -13.89 -2.62 -2.08
N SER A 20 -12.65 -2.50 -1.63
CA SER A 20 -12.33 -1.78 -0.38
C SER A 20 -12.47 -0.27 -0.51
N SER A 21 -12.93 0.35 0.58
CA SER A 21 -13.06 1.81 0.65
C SER A 21 -11.73 2.47 1.00
N VAL A 22 -11.62 3.78 0.75
CA VAL A 22 -10.46 4.61 1.14
C VAL A 22 -10.14 4.48 2.64
N GLU A 23 -11.17 4.29 3.47
CA GLU A 23 -11.01 4.06 4.90
C GLU A 23 -10.33 2.72 5.22
N ASP A 24 -10.69 1.65 4.50
CA ASP A 24 -10.05 0.33 4.63
C ASP A 24 -8.60 0.39 4.17
N VAL A 25 -8.32 1.06 3.05
CA VAL A 25 -6.97 1.32 2.53
C VAL A 25 -6.10 1.98 3.60
N ARG A 26 -6.61 3.05 4.23
CA ARG A 26 -5.90 3.75 5.31
C ARG A 26 -5.70 2.89 6.55
N LYS A 27 -6.66 2.04 6.92
CA LYS A 27 -6.53 1.12 8.06
C LYS A 27 -5.52 0.02 7.78
N ALA A 28 -5.59 -0.63 6.61
CA ALA A 28 -4.67 -1.66 6.17
C ALA A 28 -3.24 -1.12 6.06
N TYR A 29 -3.07 0.06 5.44
CA TYR A 29 -1.79 0.75 5.38
C TYR A 29 -1.17 0.91 6.75
N ARG A 30 -1.89 1.44 7.75
CA ARG A 30 -1.36 1.61 9.11
C ARG A 30 -0.95 0.29 9.75
N LYS A 31 -1.77 -0.75 9.59
CA LYS A 31 -1.51 -2.09 10.14
C LYS A 31 -0.24 -2.71 9.52
N LEU A 32 -0.13 -2.67 8.19
CA LEU A 32 0.98 -3.24 7.45
C LEU A 32 2.26 -2.39 7.60
N ALA A 33 2.14 -1.06 7.64
CA ALA A 33 3.24 -0.14 7.89
C ALA A 33 3.88 -0.40 9.27
N LEU A 34 3.09 -0.67 10.30
CA LEU A 34 3.59 -1.07 11.61
C LEU A 34 4.22 -2.48 11.60
N GLN A 35 3.68 -3.40 10.80
CA GLN A 35 4.20 -4.76 10.67
C GLN A 35 5.55 -4.81 9.94
N TYR A 36 5.69 -4.04 8.87
CA TYR A 36 6.89 -3.98 8.02
C TYR A 36 7.76 -2.76 8.32
N HIS A 37 7.55 -2.08 9.46
CA HIS A 37 8.33 -0.89 9.80
C HIS A 37 9.81 -1.27 9.97
N PRO A 38 10.77 -0.56 9.36
CA PRO A 38 12.20 -0.87 9.48
C PRO A 38 12.69 -0.79 10.93
N ASP A 39 12.17 0.16 11.71
CA ASP A 39 12.49 0.31 13.15
C ASP A 39 12.20 -0.96 13.98
N ARG A 40 11.10 -1.67 13.66
CA ARG A 40 10.69 -2.89 14.37
C ARG A 40 11.32 -4.16 13.80
N ASN A 41 11.82 -4.07 12.56
CA ASN A 41 12.41 -5.17 11.81
C ASN A 41 13.89 -4.89 11.50
N ALA A 42 14.62 -4.34 12.46
CA ALA A 42 16.04 -4.09 12.34
C ALA A 42 16.77 -5.41 12.01
N GLY A 43 17.34 -5.50 10.81
CA GLY A 43 17.96 -6.73 10.26
C GLY A 43 17.18 -7.40 9.10
N ASN A 44 15.90 -7.10 8.93
CA ASN A 44 15.05 -7.60 7.85
C ASN A 44 14.62 -6.49 6.87
N GLU A 45 15.34 -5.36 6.85
CA GLU A 45 15.07 -4.22 5.97
C GLU A 45 15.07 -4.64 4.50
N ALA A 46 15.94 -5.56 4.09
CA ALA A 46 15.99 -6.06 2.71
C ALA A 46 14.65 -6.66 2.23
N GLU A 47 13.87 -7.26 3.14
CA GLU A 47 12.54 -7.80 2.83
C GLU A 47 11.40 -6.84 3.19
N CYS A 48 11.59 -6.03 4.24
CA CYS A 48 10.58 -5.10 4.72
C CYS A 48 10.47 -3.85 3.86
N VAL A 49 11.59 -3.29 3.38
CA VAL A 49 11.63 -2.10 2.51
C VAL A 49 10.80 -2.28 1.24
N PRO A 50 10.97 -3.34 0.42
CA PRO A 50 10.17 -3.50 -0.80
C PRO A 50 8.68 -3.69 -0.50
N ARG A 51 8.32 -4.41 0.58
CA ARG A 51 6.92 -4.52 1.02
C ARG A 51 6.37 -3.17 1.47
N PHE A 52 7.10 -2.45 2.30
CA PHE A 52 6.70 -1.14 2.80
C PHE A 52 6.50 -0.14 1.66
N GLN A 53 7.42 -0.12 0.68
CA GLN A 53 7.29 0.69 -0.53
C GLN A 53 6.04 0.31 -1.36
N ALA A 54 5.74 -0.99 -1.49
CA ALA A 54 4.53 -1.45 -2.17
C ALA A 54 3.25 -0.98 -1.47
N ILE A 55 3.18 -1.14 -0.15
CA ILE A 55 2.08 -0.70 0.71
C ILE A 55 1.90 0.82 0.64
N GLN A 56 3.00 1.57 0.63
CA GLN A 56 2.98 3.03 0.54
C GLN A 56 2.51 3.51 -0.84
N ALA A 57 2.99 2.89 -1.92
CA ALA A 57 2.53 3.16 -3.28
C ALA A 57 1.03 2.86 -3.43
N ALA A 58 0.57 1.71 -2.92
CA ALA A 58 -0.83 1.33 -2.93
C ALA A 58 -1.70 2.33 -2.18
N ASN A 59 -1.27 2.77 -1.00
CA ASN A 59 -1.97 3.80 -0.25
C ASN A 59 -1.95 5.15 -0.98
N GLU A 60 -0.86 5.56 -1.63
CA GLU A 60 -0.81 6.82 -2.40
C GLU A 60 -1.81 6.81 -3.56
N VAL A 61 -1.96 5.68 -4.26
CA VAL A 61 -2.89 5.53 -5.39
C VAL A 61 -4.35 5.35 -4.93
N LEU A 62 -4.59 4.54 -3.90
CA LEU A 62 -5.95 4.18 -3.47
C LEU A 62 -6.52 5.13 -2.40
N SER A 63 -5.69 5.93 -1.72
CA SER A 63 -6.18 6.83 -0.68
C SER A 63 -6.76 8.14 -1.23
N ASP A 64 -6.39 8.53 -2.43
CA ASP A 64 -6.99 9.68 -3.12
C ASP A 64 -8.06 9.19 -4.11
N PRO A 65 -9.30 9.70 -4.02
CA PRO A 65 -10.40 9.25 -4.88
C PRO A 65 -10.13 9.55 -6.37
N THR A 66 -9.35 10.59 -6.67
CA THR A 66 -9.02 10.97 -8.05
C THR A 66 -8.01 10.00 -8.67
N THR A 67 -6.99 9.58 -7.92
CA THR A 67 -6.02 8.59 -8.40
C THR A 67 -6.61 7.18 -8.37
N LYS A 68 -7.44 6.86 -7.38
CA LYS A 68 -8.20 5.61 -7.31
C LYS A 68 -9.08 5.48 -8.56
N ALA A 69 -9.86 6.50 -8.91
CA ALA A 69 -10.71 6.48 -10.11
C ALA A 69 -9.94 6.42 -11.44
N LYS A 70 -8.64 6.73 -11.45
CA LYS A 70 -7.78 6.54 -12.65
C LYS A 70 -7.17 5.15 -12.72
N TYR A 71 -7.09 4.47 -11.58
CA TYR A 71 -6.50 3.14 -11.44
C TYR A 71 -7.56 2.04 -11.54
N ASP A 72 -8.72 2.24 -10.92
CA ASP A 72 -9.95 1.44 -11.07
C ASP A 72 -10.48 1.53 -12.51
#